data_AF-A0A2V9YI92-F1
#
_entry.id   AF-A0A2V9YI92-F1
#
_cell.length_a   1.000
_cell.length_b   1.000
_cell.length_c   1.000
_cell.angle_alpha   90.00
_cell.angle_beta   90.00
_cell.angle_gamma   90.00
#
_symmetry.space_group_name_H-M   'P 1'
#
loop_
_entity.id
_entity.type
_entity.pdbx_description
1 polymer ?
#
loop_
_entity_poly.entity_id
_entity_poly.type
_entity_poly.pdbx_seq_one_letter_code
_entity_poly.pdbx_strand_id
1 'polypeptide(L)' 'MEVLSKREGEVARLVLVGLTNLEISERLKLNEQTVKNYLLHIFEKLAVSSRIALIHCLSQEKPS' A
#
# COMPACT_ATOMS: atom_id res chain seq x y z
N MET A 1 0.33 10.04 -7.32
CA MET A 1 1.31 9.52 -6.33
C MET A 1 2.08 10.54 -5.44
N GLU A 2 1.84 11.86 -5.45
CA GLU A 2 2.55 12.82 -4.57
C GLU A 2 2.14 12.78 -3.08
N VAL A 3 1.08 12.03 -2.73
CA VAL A 3 0.53 11.98 -1.35
C VAL A 3 1.24 10.93 -0.47
N LEU A 4 1.81 9.88 -1.07
CA LEU A 4 2.46 8.79 -0.34
C LEU A 4 3.96 9.03 -0.20
N SER A 5 4.50 8.73 0.98
CA SER A 5 5.95 8.64 1.17
C SER A 5 6.53 7.49 0.32
N LYS A 6 7.86 7.49 0.13
CA LYS A 6 8.54 6.42 -0.62
C LYS A 6 8.19 5.01 -0.11
N ARG A 7 8.18 4.82 1.21
CA ARG A 7 7.87 3.52 1.83
C ARG A 7 6.40 3.14 1.68
N GLU A 8 5.48 4.08 1.89
CA GLU A 8 4.06 3.85 1.67
C GLU A 8 3.77 3.51 0.20
N GLY A 9 4.42 4.19 -0.74
CA GLY A 9 4.34 3.88 -2.16
C GLY A 9 4.88 2.50 -2.52
N GLU A 10 5.97 2.04 -1.89
CA GLU A 10 6.47 0.68 -2.05
C GLU A 10 5.45 -0.36 -1.55
N VAL A 11 4.91 -0.17 -0.35
CA VAL A 11 3.89 -1.06 0.22
C VAL A 11 2.64 -1.08 -0.67
N ALA A 12 2.14 0.09 -1.09
CA ALA A 12 0.99 0.22 -1.99
C ALA A 12 1.19 -0.53 -3.31
N ARG A 13 2.37 -0.42 -3.93
CA ARG A 13 2.70 -1.15 -5.17
C ARG A 13 2.69 -2.66 -4.95
N LEU A 14 3.26 -3.16 -3.86
CA LEU A 14 3.27 -4.59 -3.58
C LEU A 14 1.86 -5.12 -3.28
N VAL A 15 1.01 -4.31 -2.64
CA VAL A 15 -0.42 -4.63 -2.48
C VAL A 15 -1.12 -4.77 -3.82
N LEU A 16 -0.83 -3.87 -4.77
CA LEU A 16 -1.41 -3.88 -6.12
C LEU A 16 -1.04 -5.15 -6.90
N VAL A 17 0.16 -5.69 -6.67
CA VAL A 17 0.63 -6.95 -7.26
C VAL A 17 0.02 -8.18 -6.56
N GLY A 18 -0.74 -7.98 -5.48
CA GLY A 18 -1.46 -9.04 -4.77
C GLY A 18 -0.74 -9.62 -3.56
N LEU A 19 0.40 -9.06 -3.14
CA LEU A 19 1.20 -9.62 -2.04
C LEU A 19 0.54 -9.43 -0.67
N THR A 20 0.54 -10.46 0.15
CA THR A 20 0.10 -10.43 1.56
C THR A 20 1.02 -9.59 2.42
N ASN A 21 0.58 -9.22 3.63
CA ASN A 21 1.39 -8.43 4.55
C ASN A 21 2.69 -9.14 4.93
N LEU A 22 2.65 -10.48 5.04
CA LEU A 22 3.81 -11.32 5.30
C LEU A 22 4.83 -11.20 4.15
N GLU A 23 4.41 -11.44 2.91
CA GLU A 23 5.30 -11.36 1.73
C GLU A 23 5.87 -9.95 1.54
N ILE A 24 5.06 -8.91 1.80
CA ILE A 24 5.52 -7.51 1.79
C ILE A 24 6.59 -7.29 2.87
N SER A 25 6.36 -7.82 4.07
CA SER A 25 7.29 -7.68 5.19
C SER A 25 8.64 -8.34 4.87
N GLU A 26 8.63 -9.55 4.29
CA GLU A 26 9.83 -10.24 3.86
C GLU A 26 10.57 -9.47 2.76
N ARG A 27 9.84 -8.98 1.75
CA ARG A 27 10.43 -8.28 0.60
C ARG A 27 11.04 -6.93 0.98
N LEU A 28 10.42 -6.22 1.92
CA LEU A 28 10.90 -4.92 2.40
C LEU A 28 11.81 -5.03 3.63
N LYS A 29 12.05 -6.24 4.15
CA LYS A 29 12.79 -6.51 5.40
C LYS A 29 12.20 -5.72 6.58
N LEU A 30 10.89 -5.72 6.67
CA LEU A 30 10.09 -5.14 7.74
C LEU A 30 9.38 -6.23 8.53
N ASN A 31 8.80 -5.87 9.66
CA ASN A 31 7.85 -6.77 10.33
C ASN A 31 6.43 -6.52 9.80
N GLU A 32 5.55 -7.52 9.94
CA GLU A 32 4.16 -7.41 9.50
C GLU A 32 3.40 -6.24 10.14
N GLN A 33 3.70 -5.91 11.41
CA GLN A 33 3.03 -4.83 12.11
C GLN A 33 3.37 -3.46 11.49
N THR A 34 4.61 -3.27 11.06
CA THR A 34 5.07 -2.08 10.35
C THR A 34 4.38 -1.98 8.99
N VAL A 35 4.21 -3.10 8.28
CA VAL A 35 3.41 -3.11 7.04
C VAL A 35 1.95 -2.74 7.30
N LYS A 36 1.33 -3.27 8.35
CA LYS A 36 -0.03 -2.89 8.77
C LYS A 36 -0.14 -1.39 9.08
N ASN A 37 0.84 -0.82 9.78
CA ASN A 37 0.87 0.61 10.07
C ASN A 37 1.00 1.45 8.78
N TYR A 38 1.86 1.04 7.84
CA TYR A 38 1.93 1.70 6.53
C TYR A 38 0.60 1.62 5.79
N LEU A 39 -0.07 0.46 5.79
CA LEU A 39 -1.39 0.32 5.17
C LEU A 39 -2.44 1.22 5.82
N LEU A 40 -2.45 1.35 7.15
CA LEU A 40 -3.35 2.25 7.86
C LEU A 40 -3.15 3.71 7.42
N HIS A 41 -1.90 4.17 7.38
CA HIS A 41 -1.59 5.53 6.92
C HIS A 41 -1.92 5.75 5.44
N ILE A 42 -1.69 4.74 4.59
CA ILE A 42 -2.10 4.78 3.18
C ILE A 42 -3.62 4.88 3.07
N PHE A 43 -4.36 4.12 3.87
CA PHE A 43 -5.83 4.14 3.90
C PHE A 43 -6.36 5.52 4.31
N GLU A 44 -5.78 6.13 5.35
CA GLU A 44 -6.11 7.48 5.78
C GLU A 44 -5.81 8.52 4.69
N LYS A 45 -4.61 8.45 4.10
CA LYS A 45 -4.16 9.40 3.07
C LYS A 45 -4.96 9.34 1.77
N LEU A 46 -5.40 8.15 1.39
CA LEU A 46 -6.19 7.94 0.17
C LEU A 46 -7.69 7.89 0.45
N ALA A 47 -8.12 8.10 1.70
CA ALA A 47 -9.51 8.01 2.13
C ALA A 47 -10.20 6.70 1.69
N VAL A 48 -9.49 5.58 1.77
CA VAL A 48 -10.00 4.24 1.43
C VAL A 48 -10.14 3.39 2.69
N SER A 49 -11.16 2.53 2.73
CA SER A 49 -11.47 1.74 3.93
C SER A 49 -11.05 0.26 3.85
N SER A 50 -10.52 -0.19 2.71
CA SER A 50 -10.14 -1.60 2.54
C SER A 50 -9.01 -1.79 1.53
N ARG A 51 -8.36 -2.95 1.60
CA ARG A 51 -7.35 -3.39 0.62
C ARG A 51 -7.90 -3.39 -0.81
N ILE A 52 -9.15 -3.80 -1.01
CA ILE A 52 -9.80 -3.80 -2.33
C ILE A 52 -10.03 -2.37 -2.81
N ALA A 53 -10.50 -1.48 -1.93
CA ALA A 53 -10.67 -0.06 -2.25
C ALA A 53 -9.32 0.61 -2.59
N LEU A 54 -8.25 0.26 -1.87
CA LEU A 54 -6.89 0.69 -2.17
C LEU A 54 -6.45 0.22 -3.57
N ILE A 55 -6.62 -1.06 -3.88
CA ILE A 55 -6.29 -1.61 -5.21
C ILE A 55 -7.06 -0.89 -6.31
N HIS A 56 -8.37 -0.67 -6.11
CA HIS A 56 -9.19 0.06 -7.07
C HIS A 56 -8.70 1.50 -7.24
N CYS A 57 -8.46 2.23 -6.14
CA CYS A 57 -7.95 3.60 -6.16
C CYS A 57 -6.62 3.71 -6.93
N LEU A 58 -5.66 2.82 -6.64
CA LEU A 58 -4.36 2.78 -7.31
C LEU A 58 -4.44 2.32 -8.77
N SER A 59 -5.39 1.45 -9.12
CA SER A 59 -5.58 1.00 -10.51
C SER A 59 -6.21 2.08 -11.40
N GLN A 60 -6.90 3.05 -10.80
CA GLN A 60 -7.50 4.19 -11.50
C GLN A 60 -6.50 5.36 -11.67
N GLU A 61 -5.35 5.37 -10.97
CA GLU A 61 -4.19 6.20 -11.31
C GLU A 61 -3.52 5.65 -12.59
N LYS A 62 -4.23 5.70 -13.73
CA LYS A 62 -3.60 5.53 -15.04
C LYS A 62 -2.67 6.72 -15.28
N PRO A 63 -1.39 6.50 -15.62
CA PRO A 63 -0.52 7.59 -16.05
C PRO A 63 -1.08 8.12 -17.37
N SER A 64 -1.44 9.40 -17.39
CA SER A 64 -1.50 10.20 -18.62
C SER A 64 -0.13 10.83 -18.82
#